data_AF-A0AB38G4J2-F1
#
_entry.id   AF-A0AB38G4J2-F1
#
_cell.length_a   1.000
_cell.length_b   1.000
_cell.length_c   1.000
_cell.angle_alpha   90.00
_cell.angle_beta   90.00
_cell.angle_gamma   90.00
#
_symmetry.space_group_name_H-M   'P 1'
#
loop_
_entity.id
_entity.type
_entity.pdbx_description
1 polymer ?
#
loop_
_entity_poly.entity_id
_entity_poly.type
_entity_poly.pdbx_seq_one_letter_code
_entity_poly.pdbx_strand_id
1 'polypeptide(L)'
;MKNIWKKLRKKSVEAFTLVEMLIVLLIIGVLMLLFVPNLSKQKEVVHEKGDAAVVKVVESQMELYEVKTGKQPTVNDLVKAEYISKDQAQTYNAAKK
;
A
#
# COMPACT_ATOMS: atom_id res chain seq x y z
N MET A 1 -53.22 -23.67 -27.23
CA MET A 1 -51.74 -23.47 -27.31
C MET A 1 -51.09 -22.77 -26.10
N LYS A 2 -51.84 -22.29 -25.08
CA LYS A 2 -51.27 -21.57 -23.92
C LYS A 2 -50.69 -22.47 -22.80
N ASN A 3 -50.88 -23.80 -22.90
CA ASN A 3 -50.59 -24.72 -21.79
C ASN A 3 -49.19 -25.36 -21.88
N ILE A 4 -48.51 -25.25 -23.02
CA ILE A 4 -47.14 -25.78 -23.23
C ILE A 4 -46.10 -24.83 -22.59
N TRP A 5 -46.33 -23.53 -22.70
CA TRP A 5 -45.45 -22.48 -22.18
C TRP A 5 -45.41 -22.44 -20.64
N LYS A 6 -46.46 -22.95 -19.98
CA LYS A 6 -46.51 -23.06 -18.52
C LYS A 6 -45.65 -24.21 -17.97
N LYS A 7 -45.38 -25.25 -18.78
CA LYS A 7 -44.55 -26.40 -18.40
C LYS A 7 -43.04 -26.14 -18.45
N LEU A 8 -42.59 -25.14 -19.23
CA LEU A 8 -41.18 -24.79 -19.37
C LEU A 8 -40.66 -23.85 -18.28
N ARG A 9 -41.55 -23.25 -17.48
CA ARG A 9 -41.22 -22.21 -16.49
C ARG A 9 -40.92 -22.74 -15.08
N LYS A 10 -40.69 -24.06 -14.93
CA LYS A 10 -40.54 -24.71 -13.63
C LYS A 10 -39.32 -25.62 -13.55
N LYS A 11 -38.17 -25.13 -13.99
CA LYS A 11 -36.87 -25.72 -13.68
C LYS A 11 -36.10 -24.71 -12.83
N SER A 12 -36.35 -24.72 -11.53
CA SER A 12 -35.46 -24.08 -10.56
C SER A 12 -34.18 -24.91 -10.54
N VAL A 13 -33.11 -24.39 -11.12
CA VAL A 13 -31.77 -24.94 -10.92
C VAL A 13 -31.30 -24.46 -9.55
N GLU A 14 -31.08 -25.40 -8.63
CA GLU A 14 -30.53 -25.14 -7.30
C GLU A 14 -29.02 -24.88 -7.43
N ALA A 15 -28.64 -23.66 -7.80
CA ALA A 15 -27.24 -23.25 -8.02
C ALA A 15 -26.55 -22.73 -6.75
N PHE A 16 -26.85 -23.33 -5.60
CA PHE A 16 -26.24 -22.94 -4.32
C PHE A 16 -26.03 -24.16 -3.43
N THR A 17 -25.32 -25.14 -3.96
CA THR A 17 -24.89 -26.30 -3.19
C THR A 17 -23.68 -25.95 -2.33
N LEU A 18 -23.52 -26.66 -1.21
CA LEU A 18 -22.31 -26.54 -0.40
C LEU A 18 -21.04 -26.90 -1.19
N VAL A 19 -21.14 -27.86 -2.12
CA VAL A 19 -20.03 -28.30 -2.97
C VAL A 19 -19.57 -27.17 -3.90
N GLU A 20 -20.48 -26.40 -4.48
CA GLU A 20 -20.14 -25.23 -5.30
C GLU A 20 -19.40 -24.17 -4.47
N MET A 21 -19.86 -23.90 -3.24
CA MET A 21 -19.17 -22.96 -2.34
C MET A 21 -17.77 -23.44 -1.95
N LEU A 22 -17.56 -24.75 -1.78
CA LEU A 22 -16.23 -25.31 -1.50
C LEU A 22 -15.26 -25.11 -2.67
N ILE A 23 -15.72 -25.35 -3.91
CA ILE A 23 -14.90 -25.13 -5.11
C ILE A 23 -14.57 -23.64 -5.27
N VAL A 24 -15.52 -22.74 -4.99
CA VAL A 24 -15.29 -21.29 -5.03
C VAL A 24 -14.24 -20.86 -4.00
N LEU A 25 -14.35 -21.33 -2.76
CA LEU A 25 -13.37 -21.01 -1.72
C LEU A 25 -11.98 -21.58 -2.04
N LEU A 26 -11.91 -22.75 -2.68
CA LEU A 26 -10.66 -23.32 -3.17
C LEU A 26 -10.00 -22.42 -4.22
N ILE A 27 -10.78 -21.95 -5.22
CA ILE A 27 -10.28 -21.06 -6.27
C ILE A 27 -9.80 -19.72 -5.65
N ILE A 28 -10.61 -19.12 -4.78
CA ILE A 28 -10.24 -17.87 -4.08
C ILE A 28 -8.98 -18.09 -3.24
N GLY A 29 -8.85 -19.23 -2.55
CA GLY A 29 -7.66 -19.59 -1.76
C GLY A 29 -6.38 -19.63 -2.60
N VAL A 30 -6.42 -20.28 -3.77
CA VAL A 30 -5.27 -20.33 -4.69
C VAL A 30 -4.92 -18.94 -5.21
N LEU A 31 -5.92 -18.13 -5.61
CA LEU A 31 -5.68 -16.76 -6.06
C LEU A 31 -5.08 -15.89 -4.95
N MET A 32 -5.56 -16.02 -3.71
CA MET A 32 -5.03 -15.30 -2.55
C MET A 32 -3.56 -15.66 -2.29
N LEU A 33 -3.17 -16.94 -2.40
CA LEU A 33 -1.77 -17.37 -2.26
C LEU A 33 -0.85 -16.73 -3.31
N LEU A 34 -1.33 -16.48 -4.52
CA LEU A 34 -0.56 -15.79 -5.56
C LEU A 34 -0.55 -14.26 -5.38
N PHE A 35 -1.66 -13.67 -4.95
CA PHE A 35 -1.79 -12.21 -4.81
C PHE A 35 -1.17 -11.63 -3.53
N VAL A 36 -1.32 -12.29 -2.38
CA VAL A 36 -0.77 -11.83 -1.10
C VAL A 36 0.74 -11.57 -1.15
N PRO A 37 1.60 -12.48 -1.65
CA PRO A 37 3.04 -12.20 -1.71
C PRO A 37 3.37 -11.05 -2.67
N ASN A 38 2.62 -10.91 -3.78
CA ASN A 38 2.82 -9.81 -4.73
C ASN A 38 2.42 -8.46 -4.12
N LEU A 39 1.35 -8.42 -3.32
CA LEU A 39 0.89 -7.21 -2.63
C LEU A 39 1.84 -6.80 -1.50
N SER A 40 2.36 -7.76 -0.72
CA SER A 40 3.32 -7.50 0.36
C SER A 40 4.58 -6.82 -0.19
N LYS A 41 5.14 -7.34 -1.28
CA LYS A 41 6.31 -6.75 -1.95
C LYS A 41 6.05 -5.33 -2.45
N GLN A 42 4.86 -5.07 -3.02
CA GLN A 42 4.51 -3.71 -3.46
C GLN A 42 4.41 -2.74 -2.28
N LYS A 43 3.87 -3.17 -1.14
CA LYS A 43 3.82 -2.36 0.08
C LYS A 43 5.23 -1.98 0.57
N GLU A 44 6.16 -2.93 0.56
CA GLU A 44 7.57 -2.69 0.94
C GLU A 44 8.23 -1.68 -0.01
N VAL A 45 8.08 -1.85 -1.33
CA VAL A 45 8.62 -0.91 -2.32
C VAL A 45 8.03 0.49 -2.18
N VAL A 46 6.74 0.62 -1.85
CA VAL A 46 6.11 1.91 -1.59
C VAL A 46 6.68 2.56 -0.34
N HIS A 47 6.92 1.79 0.72
CA HIS A 47 7.54 2.28 1.95
C HIS A 47 8.96 2.79 1.68
N GLU A 48 9.79 1.99 0.99
CA GLU A 48 11.17 2.35 0.64
C GLU A 48 11.21 3.62 -0.23
N LYS A 49 10.33 3.72 -1.24
CA LYS A 49 10.22 4.93 -2.06
C LYS A 49 9.75 6.15 -1.26
N GLY A 50 8.84 5.94 -0.31
CA GLY A 50 8.39 6.98 0.61
C GLY A 50 9.53 7.50 1.49
N ASP A 51 10.29 6.59 2.09
CA ASP A 51 11.45 6.93 2.92
C ASP A 51 12.52 7.68 2.10
N ALA A 52 12.82 7.22 0.89
CA ALA A 52 13.75 7.89 -0.02
C ALA A 52 13.28 9.31 -0.39
N ALA A 53 11.97 9.51 -0.57
CA ALA A 53 11.42 10.84 -0.81
C ALA A 53 11.56 11.75 0.42
N VAL A 54 11.33 11.23 1.63
CA VAL A 54 11.57 11.96 2.89
C VAL A 54 13.03 12.35 3.00
N VAL A 55 13.96 11.43 2.70
CA VAL A 55 15.40 11.72 2.70
C VAL A 55 15.74 12.89 1.79
N LYS A 56 15.24 12.87 0.56
CA LYS A 56 15.45 13.94 -0.42
C LYS A 56 14.89 15.29 0.05
N VAL A 57 13.73 15.29 0.70
CA VAL A 57 13.15 16.50 1.27
C VAL A 57 14.04 17.07 2.37
N VAL A 58 14.50 16.23 3.30
CA VAL A 58 15.40 16.65 4.39
C VAL A 58 16.70 17.23 3.83
N GLU A 59 17.34 16.56 2.87
CA GLU A 59 18.56 17.04 2.21
C GLU A 59 18.33 18.40 1.53
N SER A 60 17.23 18.57 0.81
CA SER A 60 16.88 19.85 0.20
C SER A 60 16.66 20.97 1.23
N GLN A 61 16.08 20.65 2.40
CA GLN A 61 15.96 21.62 3.49
C GLN A 61 17.33 21.93 4.13
N MET A 62 18.24 20.96 4.19
CA MET A 62 19.61 21.20 4.66
C MET A 62 20.33 22.18 3.74
N GLU A 63 20.27 21.96 2.43
CA GLU A 63 20.84 22.85 1.42
C GLU A 63 20.25 24.27 1.52
N LEU A 64 18.93 24.38 1.64
CA LEU A 64 18.26 25.68 1.76
C LEU A 64 18.70 26.44 3.02
N TYR A 65 18.85 25.72 4.13
CA TYR A 65 19.33 26.30 5.38
C TYR A 65 20.80 26.75 5.27
N GLU A 66 21.65 25.94 4.63
CA GLU A 66 23.05 26.29 4.37
C GLU A 66 23.17 27.55 3.51
N VAL A 67 22.37 27.65 2.45
CA VAL A 67 22.31 28.85 1.59
C VAL A 67 21.90 30.10 2.37
N LYS A 68 20.96 29.98 3.32
CA LYS A 68 20.47 31.13 4.11
C LYS A 68 21.40 31.55 5.24
N THR A 69 22.07 30.60 5.87
CA THR A 69 22.82 30.85 7.12
C THR A 69 24.33 30.78 6.94
N GLY A 70 24.81 30.27 5.80
CA GLY A 70 26.22 29.99 5.55
C GLY A 70 26.79 28.88 6.41
N LYS A 71 25.94 28.09 7.09
CA LYS A 71 26.34 27.00 7.99
C LYS A 71 25.65 25.71 7.58
N GLN A 72 26.42 24.63 7.47
CA GLN A 72 25.86 23.28 7.32
C GLN A 72 24.99 22.95 8.55
N PRO A 73 23.67 22.72 8.38
CA PRO A 73 22.81 22.34 9.49
C PRO A 73 23.03 20.88 9.87
N THR A 74 22.76 20.55 11.14
CA THR A 74 22.44 19.18 11.53
C THR A 74 20.94 18.93 11.38
N VAL A 75 20.53 17.65 11.35
CA VAL A 75 19.10 17.27 11.35
C VAL A 75 18.37 17.88 12.55
N ASN A 76 19.03 17.97 13.71
CA ASN A 76 18.47 18.59 14.90
C ASN A 76 18.27 20.10 14.74
N ASP A 77 19.12 20.79 13.98
CA ASP A 77 18.97 22.20 13.70
C ASP A 77 17.77 22.45 12.78
N LEU A 78 17.53 21.57 11.80
CA LEU A 78 16.34 21.61 10.96
C LEU A 78 15.05 21.39 11.74
N VAL A 79 15.04 20.46 12.72
CA VAL A 79 13.87 20.24 13.59
C VAL A 79 13.62 21.45 14.49
N LYS A 80 14.68 22.03 15.09
CA LYS A 80 14.57 23.21 15.96
C LYS A 80 14.12 24.45 15.20
N ALA A 81 14.56 24.59 13.96
CA ALA A 81 14.17 25.69 13.07
C ALA A 81 12.87 25.40 12.30
N GLU A 82 12.16 24.32 12.64
CA GLU A 82 10.87 23.90 12.07
C GLU A 82 10.86 23.70 10.54
N TYR A 83 12.03 23.40 9.95
CA TYR A 83 12.15 23.06 8.53
C TYR A 83 11.65 21.65 8.23
N ILE A 84 11.71 20.74 9.21
CA ILE A 84 11.28 19.34 9.09
C ILE A 84 10.57 18.87 10.37
N SER A 85 9.67 17.90 10.25
CA SER A 85 9.01 17.28 11.40
C SER A 85 9.91 16.28 12.14
N LYS A 86 9.55 15.93 13.39
CA LYS A 86 10.24 14.88 14.16
C LYS A 86 10.18 13.52 13.46
N ASP A 87 9.05 13.21 12.82
CA ASP A 87 8.86 11.96 12.10
C ASP A 87 9.79 11.88 10.88
N GLN A 88 9.91 12.97 10.11
CA GLN A 88 10.84 13.06 8.98
C GLN A 88 12.31 12.92 9.42
N ALA A 89 12.67 13.51 10.56
CA ALA A 89 13.99 13.34 11.15
C ALA A 89 14.26 11.89 11.57
N GLN A 90 13.26 11.20 12.12
CA GLN A 90 13.37 9.78 12.47
C GLN A 90 13.56 8.91 11.23
N THR A 91 12.75 9.10 10.19
CA THR A 91 12.88 8.37 8.91
C THR A 91 14.26 8.60 8.29
N TYR A 92 14.75 9.84 8.25
CA TYR A 92 16.08 10.16 7.72
C TYR A 92 17.20 9.48 8.51
N ASN A 93 17.14 9.50 9.84
CA ASN A 93 18.13 8.86 10.70
C ASN A 93 18.09 7.33 10.62
N ALA A 94 16.91 6.74 10.40
CA ALA A 94 16.75 5.31 10.20
C ALA A 94 17.30 4.86 8.82
N ALA A 95 17.12 5.68 7.78
CA ALA A 95 17.62 5.40 6.43
C ALA A 95 19.15 5.55 6.29
N LYS A 96 19.80 6.33 7.16
CA LYS A 96 21.26 6.52 7.20
C LYS A 96 22.00 5.49 8.07
N LYS A 97 21.28 4.63 8.79
CA LYS A 97 21.85 3.55 9.61
C LYS A 97 22.09 2.30 8.78
#